data_AF-A0A1E3KX24-F1
#
_entry.id   AF-A0A1E3KX24-F1
#
_cell.length_a   1.000
_cell.length_b   1.000
_cell.length_c   1.000
_cell.angle_alpha   90.00
_cell.angle_beta   90.00
_cell.angle_gamma   90.00
#
_symmetry.space_group_name_H-M   'P 1'
#
loop_
_entity.id
_entity.type
_entity.pdbx_description
1 polymer ?
#
loop_
_entity_poly.entity_id
_entity_poly.type
_entity_poly.pdbx_seq_one_letter_code
_entity_poly.pdbx_strand_id
1 'polypeptide(L)'
;MNNEIIVPIDITQEEKSILAILSIRQFFILFPVAIFCGVFFIYGRLPFLEGLSLVIGKFVFFLVIGGITAFLTFFKIEKHEQYASEFIITLFKFRRSQKTYTHL
;
A
#
# COMPACT_ATOMS: atom_id res chain seq x y z
N MET A 1 -29.32 -23.44 -26.85
CA MET A 1 -27.90 -23.05 -26.71
C MET A 1 -27.88 -21.54 -26.60
N ASN A 2 -27.43 -21.02 -25.45
CA ASN A 2 -27.45 -19.59 -25.16
C ASN A 2 -26.47 -18.86 -26.10
N ASN A 3 -26.98 -17.90 -26.86
CA ASN A 3 -26.15 -16.91 -27.55
C ASN A 3 -25.55 -15.98 -26.50
N GLU A 4 -24.39 -16.36 -25.94
CA GLU A 4 -23.56 -15.44 -25.18
C GLU A 4 -23.02 -14.39 -26.15
N ILE A 5 -23.68 -13.22 -26.16
CA ILE A 5 -23.14 -12.03 -26.80
C ILE A 5 -21.96 -11.61 -25.91
N ILE A 6 -20.77 -12.08 -26.28
CA ILE A 6 -19.50 -11.60 -25.73
C ILE A 6 -19.36 -10.17 -26.24
N VAL A 7 -19.87 -9.21 -25.46
CA VAL A 7 -19.59 -7.79 -25.70
C VAL A 7 -18.11 -7.62 -25.41
N PRO A 8 -17.25 -7.30 -26.40
CA PRO A 8 -15.89 -6.89 -26.09
C PRO A 8 -16.01 -5.64 -25.25
N ILE A 9 -15.59 -5.73 -23.99
CA ILE A 9 -15.36 -4.54 -23.18
C ILE A 9 -14.13 -3.90 -23.81
N ASP A 10 -14.36 -3.03 -24.79
CA ASP A 10 -13.35 -2.11 -25.33
C ASP A 10 -13.04 -1.10 -24.23
N ILE A 11 -12.32 -1.58 -23.22
CA ILE A 11 -11.53 -0.73 -22.34
C ILE A 11 -10.59 0.00 -23.28
N THR A 12 -10.83 1.29 -23.48
CA THR A 12 -9.97 2.15 -24.30
C THR A 12 -8.52 1.93 -23.86
N GLN A 13 -7.56 1.94 -24.80
CA GLN A 13 -6.16 1.61 -24.45
C GLN A 13 -5.63 2.47 -23.27
N GLU A 14 -6.19 3.67 -23.10
CA GLU A 14 -5.95 4.56 -21.97
C GLU A 14 -6.39 3.96 -20.63
N GLU A 15 -7.63 3.47 -20.50
CA GLU A 15 -8.11 2.83 -19.27
C GLU A 15 -7.31 1.56 -18.93
N LYS A 16 -6.90 0.76 -19.93
CA LYS A 16 -6.01 -0.39 -19.71
C LYS A 16 -4.65 0.03 -19.16
N SER A 17 -4.10 1.12 -19.67
CA SER A 17 -2.83 1.67 -19.19
C SER A 17 -2.96 2.22 -17.76
N ILE A 18 -4.08 2.88 -17.43
CA ILE A 18 -4.36 3.41 -16.10
C ILE A 18 -4.52 2.25 -15.09
N LEU A 19 -5.25 1.19 -15.47
CA LEU A 19 -5.41 0.00 -14.65
C LEU A 19 -4.07 -0.73 -14.45
N ALA A 20 -3.23 -0.78 -15.49
CA ALA A 20 -1.90 -1.36 -15.42
C ALA A 20 -0.96 -0.54 -14.52
N ILE A 21 -1.00 0.79 -14.58
CA ILE A 21 -0.20 1.65 -13.71
C ILE A 21 -0.64 1.53 -12.25
N LEU A 22 -1.95 1.47 -12.00
CA LEU A 22 -2.53 1.22 -10.69
C LEU A 22 -2.08 -0.13 -10.10
N SER A 23 -2.10 -1.19 -10.92
CA SER A 23 -1.70 -2.54 -10.51
C SER A 23 -0.19 -2.66 -10.29
N ILE A 24 0.62 -1.96 -11.07
CA ILE A 24 2.07 -1.89 -10.89
C ILE A 24 2.41 -1.20 -9.56
N ARG A 25 1.76 -0.07 -9.24
CA ARG A 25 1.96 0.62 -7.96
C ARG A 25 1.56 -0.28 -6.78
N GLN A 26 0.40 -0.94 -6.88
CA GLN A 26 -0.04 -1.92 -5.90
C GLN A 26 1.00 -3.00 -5.68
N PHE A 27 1.55 -3.54 -6.76
CA PHE A 27 2.60 -4.55 -6.69
C PHE A 27 3.86 -4.03 -5.97
N PHE A 28 4.36 -2.86 -6.32
CA PHE A 28 5.57 -2.30 -5.71
C PHE A 28 5.44 -1.97 -4.22
N ILE A 29 4.23 -1.72 -3.73
CA ILE A 29 3.99 -1.42 -2.31
C ILE A 29 3.60 -2.68 -1.53
N LEU A 30 2.66 -3.48 -2.05
CA LEU A 30 2.16 -4.68 -1.38
C LEU A 30 3.18 -5.81 -1.36
N PHE A 31 3.93 -6.02 -2.45
CA PHE A 31 4.82 -7.18 -2.56
C PHE A 31 5.99 -7.14 -1.56
N PRO A 32 6.74 -6.02 -1.40
CA PRO A 32 7.80 -5.95 -0.39
C PRO A 32 7.26 -6.09 1.04
N VAL A 33 6.09 -5.50 1.31
CA VAL A 33 5.45 -5.62 2.62
C VAL A 33 5.00 -7.05 2.89
N ALA A 34 4.41 -7.74 1.92
CA ALA A 34 4.00 -9.12 2.04
C ALA A 34 5.21 -10.05 2.30
N ILE A 35 6.32 -9.84 1.59
CA ILE A 35 7.58 -10.56 1.83
C ILE A 35 8.09 -10.28 3.24
N PHE A 36 8.19 -9.01 3.63
CA PHE A 36 8.65 -8.61 4.96
C PHE A 36 7.81 -9.26 6.07
N CYS A 37 6.49 -9.18 5.93
CA CYS A 37 5.54 -9.81 6.83
C CYS A 37 5.71 -11.33 6.88
N GLY A 38 5.88 -12.00 5.74
CA GLY A 38 6.11 -13.45 5.68
C GLY A 38 7.41 -13.87 6.38
N VAL A 39 8.50 -13.16 6.10
CA VAL A 39 9.81 -13.39 6.76
C VAL A 39 9.71 -13.13 8.26
N PHE A 40 9.06 -12.04 8.68
CA PHE A 40 8.85 -11.74 10.09
C PHE A 40 7.95 -12.77 10.79
N PHE A 41 6.96 -13.31 10.09
CA PHE A 41 6.10 -14.35 10.64
C PHE A 41 6.88 -15.64 10.93
N ILE A 42 7.82 -16.02 10.04
CA ILE A 42 8.65 -17.22 10.20
C ILE A 42 9.79 -17.00 11.22
N TYR A 43 10.59 -15.96 11.03
CA TYR A 43 11.85 -15.76 11.76
C TYR A 43 11.76 -14.73 12.90
N GLY A 44 10.78 -13.83 12.86
CA GLY A 44 10.62 -12.81 13.87
C GLY A 44 10.25 -13.41 15.22
N ARG A 45 10.83 -12.89 16.30
CA ARG A 45 10.42 -13.19 17.67
C ARG A 45 10.01 -11.89 18.35
N LEU A 46 8.89 -11.92 19.03
CA LEU A 46 8.44 -10.81 19.88
C LEU A 46 8.91 -11.13 21.30
N PRO A 47 9.87 -10.36 21.87
CA PRO A 47 10.55 -10.73 23.11
C PRO A 47 9.62 -10.76 24.34
N PHE A 48 8.41 -10.23 24.23
CA PHE A 48 7.41 -10.16 25.32
C PHE A 48 6.30 -11.21 25.20
N LEU A 49 6.31 -12.07 24.17
CA LEU A 49 5.24 -13.01 23.89
C LEU A 49 5.79 -14.43 23.69
N GLU A 50 5.14 -15.42 24.27
CA GLU A 50 5.51 -16.83 24.17
C GLU A 50 4.32 -17.72 23.77
N GLY A 51 4.61 -18.86 23.15
CA GLY A 51 3.61 -19.85 22.74
C GLY A 51 2.51 -19.26 21.84
N LEU A 52 1.24 -19.49 22.20
CA LEU A 52 0.08 -19.02 21.45
C LEU A 52 0.00 -17.48 21.37
N SER A 53 0.43 -16.78 22.42
CA SER A 53 0.40 -15.31 22.45
C SER A 53 1.33 -14.69 21.39
N LEU A 54 2.44 -15.36 21.07
CA LEU A 54 3.37 -14.93 20.02
C LEU A 54 2.74 -15.06 18.62
N VAL A 55 1.98 -16.13 18.38
CA VAL A 55 1.27 -16.33 17.10
C VAL A 55 0.18 -15.27 16.93
N ILE A 56 -0.62 -15.03 17.97
CA ILE A 56 -1.65 -13.99 17.96
C ILE A 56 -1.02 -12.61 17.77
N GLY A 57 0.07 -12.30 18.49
CA GLY A 57 0.78 -11.03 18.35
C GLY A 57 1.31 -10.79 16.93
N LYS A 58 1.88 -11.83 16.30
CA LYS A 58 2.30 -11.78 14.89
C LYS A 58 1.13 -11.59 13.93
N PHE A 59 -0.01 -12.23 14.20
CA PHE A 59 -1.21 -12.07 13.38
C PHE A 59 -1.79 -10.65 13.48
N VAL A 60 -1.87 -10.09 14.68
CA VAL A 60 -2.28 -8.69 14.90
C VAL A 60 -1.32 -7.74 14.19
N PHE A 61 -0.02 -7.97 14.31
CA PHE A 61 1.00 -7.19 13.60
C PHE A 61 0.80 -7.23 12.07
N PHE A 62 0.53 -8.42 11.52
CA PHE A 62 0.22 -8.60 10.12
C PHE A 62 -1.03 -7.81 9.69
N LEU A 63 -2.11 -7.86 10.47
CA LEU A 63 -3.33 -7.10 10.19
C LEU A 63 -3.09 -5.59 10.20
N VAL A 64 -2.33 -5.09 11.17
CA VAL A 64 -2.03 -3.64 11.29
C VAL A 64 -1.18 -3.17 10.11
N ILE A 65 -0.07 -3.84 9.82
CA ILE A 65 0.81 -3.46 8.71
C ILE A 65 0.11 -3.66 7.36
N GLY A 66 -0.60 -4.77 7.18
CA GLY A 66 -1.39 -5.05 5.98
C GLY A 66 -2.45 -3.98 5.75
N GLY A 67 -3.18 -3.58 6.79
CA GLY A 67 -4.20 -2.52 6.73
C GLY A 67 -3.61 -1.15 6.35
N ILE A 68 -2.50 -0.75 6.97
CA ILE A 68 -1.79 0.50 6.61
C ILE A 68 -1.35 0.45 5.14
N THR A 69 -0.80 -0.68 4.71
CA THR A 69 -0.31 -0.84 3.34
C THR A 69 -1.43 -0.77 2.32
N ALA A 70 -2.57 -1.41 2.61
CA ALA A 70 -3.77 -1.31 1.79
C ALA A 70 -4.29 0.13 1.71
N PHE A 71 -4.34 0.84 2.84
CA PHE A 71 -4.72 2.25 2.86
C PHE A 71 -3.81 3.11 1.98
N LEU A 72 -2.48 2.97 2.10
CA LEU A 72 -1.51 3.74 1.30
C LEU A 72 -1.60 3.47 -0.20
N THR A 73 -2.01 2.26 -0.55
CA THR A 73 -2.01 1.77 -1.92
C THR A 73 -3.31 2.10 -2.64
N PHE A 74 -4.45 1.91 -1.98
CA PHE A 74 -5.78 2.01 -2.61
C PHE A 74 -6.50 3.31 -2.31
N PHE A 75 -6.14 4.03 -1.23
CA PHE A 75 -6.85 5.24 -0.85
C PHE A 75 -6.30 6.46 -1.60
N LYS A 76 -7.14 7.04 -2.47
CA LYS A 76 -6.88 8.33 -3.12
C LYS A 76 -7.46 9.44 -2.26
N ILE A 77 -6.64 10.43 -1.90
CA ILE A 77 -7.06 11.60 -1.15
C ILE A 77 -7.57 12.63 -2.16
N GLU A 78 -8.88 12.69 -2.34
CA GLU A 78 -9.54 13.57 -3.32
C GLU A 78 -9.16 15.05 -3.14
N LYS A 79 -9.03 15.53 -1.90
CA LYS A 79 -8.62 16.91 -1.58
C LYS A 79 -7.29 17.32 -2.23
N HIS A 80 -6.39 16.37 -2.48
CA HIS A 80 -5.07 16.61 -3.03
C HIS A 80 -4.86 15.94 -4.39
N GLU A 81 -5.91 15.32 -4.95
CA GLU A 81 -5.89 14.48 -6.17
C GLU A 81 -4.77 13.43 -6.22
N GLN A 82 -4.24 13.04 -5.07
CA GLN A 82 -3.06 12.19 -4.93
C GLN A 82 -3.38 10.94 -4.12
N TYR A 83 -2.64 9.86 -4.36
CA TYR A 83 -2.75 8.67 -3.52
C TYR A 83 -2.16 8.93 -2.13
N ALA A 84 -2.67 8.25 -1.11
CA ALA A 84 -2.17 8.41 0.27
C ALA A 84 -0.65 8.15 0.37
N SER A 85 -0.11 7.20 -0.41
CA SER A 85 1.33 6.99 -0.57
C SER A 85 2.09 8.23 -1.07
N GLU A 86 1.60 8.91 -2.11
CA GLU A 86 2.19 10.14 -2.66
C GLU A 86 2.06 11.31 -1.69
N PHE A 87 0.89 11.44 -1.06
CA PHE A 87 0.64 12.49 -0.08
C PHE A 87 1.64 12.44 1.07
N ILE A 88 1.94 11.23 1.59
CA ILE A 88 2.94 11.07 2.64
C ILE A 88 4.35 11.46 2.15
N ILE A 89 4.72 11.08 0.93
CA ILE A 89 6.02 11.46 0.34
C ILE A 89 6.11 12.99 0.21
N THR A 90 5.06 13.63 -0.30
CA THR A 90 4.98 15.08 -0.46
C THR A 90 5.03 15.79 0.89
N LEU A 91 4.29 15.31 1.89
CA LEU A 91 4.30 15.84 3.24
C LEU A 91 5.67 15.72 3.91
N PHE A 92 6.33 14.56 3.75
CA PHE A 92 7.67 14.33 4.28
C PHE A 92 8.68 15.27 3.63
N LYS A 93 8.66 15.41 2.30
CA LYS A 93 9.50 16.36 1.56
C LYS A 93 9.20 17.81 1.98
N PHE A 94 7.94 18.17 2.16
CA PHE A 94 7.54 19.52 2.60
C PHE A 94 8.11 19.83 3.98
N ARG A 95 7.94 18.93 4.97
CA ARG A 95 8.51 19.10 6.32
C ARG A 95 10.03 19.19 6.30
N ARG A 96 10.70 18.39 5.48
CA ARG A 96 12.16 18.44 5.30
C ARG A 96 12.62 19.73 4.59
N SER A 97 11.80 20.27 3.69
CA SER A 97 12.11 21.44 2.87
C SER A 97 11.78 22.78 3.54
N GLN A 98 11.17 22.78 4.73
CA GLN A 98 11.09 23.99 5.56
C GLN A 98 12.48 24.33 6.08
N LYS A 99 13.34 24.81 5.18
CA LYS A 99 14.55 25.54 5.53
C LYS A 99 14.08 26.73 6.35
N THR A 100 14.56 26.80 7.58
CA THR A 100 14.38 27.97 8.45
C THR A 100 15.01 29.16 7.73
N TYR A 101 14.17 30.01 7.12
CA TYR A 101 14.62 31.33 6.65
C TYR A 101 14.90 32.14 7.91
N THR A 102 16.13 32.06 8.40
CA THR A 102 16.66 33.02 9.36
C THR A 102 16.88 34.29 8.55
N HIS A 103 15.92 35.22 8.63
CA HIS A 103 16.16 36.61 8.25
C HIS A 103 17.25 37.14 9.18
N LEU A 104 18.48 37.21 8.66
CA LEU A 104 19.56 38.05 9.17
C LEU A 104 19.52 39.37 8.44
#